data_AF-A0A1H1N1E8-F1
#
_entry.id   AF-A0A1H1N1E8-F1
#
_cell.length_a   1.000
_cell.length_b   1.000
_cell.length_c   1.000
_cell.angle_alpha   90.00
_cell.angle_beta   90.00
_cell.angle_gamma   90.00
#
_symmetry.space_group_name_H-M   'P 1'
#
loop_
_entity.id
_entity.type
_entity.pdbx_description
1 polymer ?
#
loop_
_entity_poly.entity_id
_entity_poly.type
_entity_poly.pdbx_seq_one_letter_code
_entity_poly.pdbx_strand_id
1 'polypeptide(L)'
;MLVFVPLAAHSEVTTEVFCFRSYEGKPINFEFRTYHDSVAKWSGAGVKYSKSKKAIGLVHRSTEQEELVYGRSYQYTTTWVEVVDGALTGDYQMVTQGGRVDAMSYTNYKSAKKYSFENDYSVDSKPETGCQW
;
A
#
# COMPACT_ATOMS: atom_id res chain seq x y z
N MET A 1 -35.50 -21.92 28.10
CA MET A 1 -34.94 -21.96 26.74
C MET A 1 -33.92 -20.83 26.64
N LEU A 2 -32.62 -21.13 26.75
CA LEU A 2 -31.56 -20.13 26.56
C LEU A 2 -31.38 -19.89 25.06
N VAL A 3 -31.62 -18.66 24.61
CA VAL A 3 -31.34 -18.24 23.23
C VAL A 3 -29.88 -17.76 23.19
N PHE A 4 -29.00 -18.56 22.60
CA PHE A 4 -27.67 -18.10 22.21
C PHE A 4 -27.82 -17.26 20.94
N VAL A 5 -27.70 -15.94 21.08
CA VAL A 5 -27.56 -15.05 19.92
C VAL A 5 -26.11 -15.16 19.46
N PRO A 6 -25.82 -15.65 18.24
CA PRO A 6 -24.46 -15.63 17.74
C PRO A 6 -24.06 -14.16 17.57
N LEU A 7 -23.05 -13.72 18.33
CA LEU A 7 -22.38 -12.47 18.02
C LEU A 7 -21.69 -12.67 16.67
N ALA A 8 -22.20 -12.02 15.64
CA ALA A 8 -21.48 -11.88 14.38
C ALA A 8 -20.21 -11.06 14.68
N ALA A 9 -19.06 -11.73 14.72
CA ALA A 9 -17.78 -11.05 14.71
C ALA A 9 -17.59 -10.49 13.29
N HIS A 10 -17.90 -9.21 13.11
CA HIS A 10 -17.56 -8.51 11.88
C HIS A 10 -16.05 -8.25 11.89
N SER A 11 -15.31 -8.98 11.06
CA SER A 11 -13.94 -8.63 10.67
C SER A 11 -14.06 -7.47 9.69
N GLU A 12 -14.08 -6.25 10.22
CA GLU A 12 -14.06 -5.04 9.42
C GLU A 12 -12.62 -4.81 8.93
N VAL A 13 -12.45 -4.87 7.61
CA VAL A 13 -11.17 -4.61 6.96
C VAL A 13 -11.15 -3.18 6.46
N THR A 14 -10.30 -2.35 7.05
CA THR A 14 -10.06 -0.99 6.55
C THR A 14 -9.25 -1.08 5.25
N THR A 15 -9.72 -0.39 4.21
CA THR A 15 -9.04 -0.31 2.91
C THR A 15 -8.65 1.13 2.61
N GLU A 16 -7.38 1.38 2.32
CA GLU A 16 -6.92 2.66 1.78
C GLU A 16 -6.43 2.47 0.35
N VAL A 17 -6.63 3.50 -0.48
CA VAL A 17 -6.26 3.49 -1.89
C VAL A 17 -5.37 4.70 -2.18
N PHE A 18 -4.22 4.45 -2.79
CA PHE A 18 -3.26 5.47 -3.21
C PHE A 18 -3.02 5.35 -4.72
N CYS A 19 -2.90 6.49 -5.39
CA CYS A 19 -2.77 6.55 -6.84
C CYS A 19 -1.40 7.11 -7.19
N PHE A 20 -0.51 6.27 -7.69
CA PHE A 20 0.87 6.63 -7.94
C PHE A 20 1.15 6.82 -9.43
N ARG A 21 1.96 7.83 -9.76
CA ARG A 21 2.49 8.06 -11.10
C ARG A 21 4.01 8.25 -11.07
N SER A 22 4.68 7.78 -12.12
CA SER A 22 6.14 7.90 -12.24
C SER A 22 6.58 9.34 -12.46
N TYR A 23 7.67 9.76 -11.83
CA TYR A 23 8.28 11.07 -12.06
C TYR A 23 8.88 11.22 -13.47
N GLU A 24 9.55 10.18 -13.98
CA GLU A 24 10.37 10.27 -15.17
C GLU A 24 10.16 9.09 -16.12
N GLY A 25 10.45 9.32 -17.41
CA GLY A 25 10.40 8.30 -18.45
C GLY A 25 8.99 8.05 -18.99
N LYS A 26 8.73 6.81 -19.42
CA LYS A 26 7.40 6.43 -19.90
C LYS A 26 6.43 6.44 -18.72
N PRO A 27 5.23 7.05 -18.84
CA PRO A 27 4.26 7.09 -17.75
C PRO A 27 3.91 5.69 -17.24
N ILE A 28 4.20 5.46 -15.96
CA ILE A 28 3.80 4.29 -15.21
C ILE A 28 2.86 4.78 -14.11
N ASN A 29 1.61 4.34 -14.18
CA ASN A 29 0.60 4.64 -13.17
C ASN A 29 0.17 3.33 -12.51
N PHE A 30 0.00 3.35 -11.20
CA PHE A 30 -0.56 2.21 -10.47
C PHE A 30 -1.38 2.64 -9.28
N GLU A 31 -2.39 1.84 -8.98
CA GLU A 31 -3.11 1.86 -7.74
C GLU A 31 -2.37 1.00 -6.71
N PHE A 32 -2.23 1.50 -5.49
CA PHE A 32 -1.75 0.75 -4.34
C PHE A 32 -2.87 0.69 -3.29
N ARG A 33 -3.24 -0.52 -2.87
CA ARG A 33 -4.26 -0.73 -1.84
C ARG A 33 -3.65 -1.34 -0.61
N THR A 34 -3.92 -0.78 0.55
CA THR A 34 -3.63 -1.40 1.85
C THR A 34 -4.92 -1.96 2.44
N TYR A 35 -4.79 -3.06 3.16
CA TYR A 35 -5.87 -3.71 3.90
C TYR A 35 -5.39 -3.93 5.32
N HIS A 36 -6.22 -3.58 6.30
CA HIS A 36 -5.89 -3.76 7.71
C HIS A 36 -7.09 -4.31 8.48
N ASP A 37 -6.85 -5.40 9.22
CA ASP A 37 -7.75 -5.91 10.25
C ASP A 37 -7.03 -5.79 11.60
N SER A 38 -7.55 -4.90 12.45
CA SER A 38 -6.97 -4.62 13.76
C SER A 38 -7.22 -5.75 14.78
N VAL A 39 -8.29 -6.52 14.62
CA VAL A 39 -8.67 -7.63 15.50
C VAL A 39 -7.78 -8.83 15.20
N ALA A 40 -7.64 -9.19 13.92
CA ALA A 40 -6.76 -10.25 13.47
C ALA A 40 -5.27 -9.85 13.51
N LYS A 41 -4.97 -8.57 13.72
CA LYS A 41 -3.62 -7.97 13.62
C LYS A 41 -2.97 -8.33 12.29
N TRP A 42 -3.76 -8.30 11.23
CA TRP A 42 -3.33 -8.65 9.90
C TRP A 42 -3.28 -7.39 9.02
N SER A 43 -2.31 -7.37 8.13
CA SER A 43 -2.26 -6.39 7.06
C SER A 43 -1.82 -7.04 5.75
N GLY A 44 -2.37 -6.52 4.66
CA GLY A 44 -2.04 -6.94 3.31
C GLY A 44 -1.99 -5.72 2.40
N ALA A 45 -1.33 -5.85 1.27
CA ALA A 45 -1.40 -4.84 0.25
C ALA A 45 -1.43 -5.45 -1.15
N GLY A 46 -1.82 -4.64 -2.12
CA GLY A 46 -1.80 -5.03 -3.52
C GLY A 46 -1.51 -3.84 -4.41
N VAL A 47 -0.84 -4.10 -5.53
CA VAL A 47 -0.55 -3.11 -6.56
C VAL A 47 -1.21 -3.51 -7.87
N LYS A 48 -1.87 -2.55 -8.52
CA LYS A 48 -2.49 -2.75 -9.84
C LYS A 48 -2.08 -1.63 -10.79
N TYR A 49 -1.20 -1.95 -11.72
CA TYR A 49 -0.80 -1.02 -12.79
C TYR A 49 -2.00 -0.69 -13.69
N SER A 50 -2.12 0.57 -14.12
CA SER A 50 -3.25 1.06 -14.92
C SER A 50 -3.46 0.29 -16.24
N LYS A 51 -2.36 -0.22 -16.82
CA LYS A 51 -2.36 -1.02 -18.05
C LYS A 51 -2.53 -2.53 -17.82
N SER A 52 -2.60 -2.97 -16.56
CA SER A 52 -2.75 -4.38 -16.19
C SER A 52 -4.18 -4.68 -15.74
N LYS A 53 -4.69 -5.87 -16.11
CA LYS A 53 -5.94 -6.40 -15.58
C LYS A 53 -5.75 -7.18 -14.27
N LYS A 54 -4.52 -7.45 -13.87
CA LYS A 54 -4.17 -8.24 -12.69
C LYS A 54 -3.50 -7.36 -11.65
N ALA A 55 -3.92 -7.52 -10.39
CA ALA A 55 -3.20 -7.00 -9.24
C ALA A 55 -2.10 -7.99 -8.82
N ILE A 56 -1.03 -7.45 -8.23
CA ILE A 56 0.05 -8.22 -7.63
C ILE A 56 -0.09 -8.11 -6.11
N GLY A 57 -0.08 -9.26 -5.43
CA GLY A 57 -0.19 -9.32 -3.98
C GLY A 57 1.14 -8.94 -3.31
N LEU A 58 1.03 -8.20 -2.21
CA LEU A 58 2.17 -7.75 -1.42
C LEU A 58 2.05 -8.21 0.03
N VAL A 59 3.18 -8.52 0.64
CA VAL A 59 3.28 -8.93 2.05
C VAL A 59 4.02 -7.85 2.84
N HIS A 60 3.48 -7.49 4.01
CA HIS A 60 4.14 -6.56 4.92
C HIS A 60 5.48 -7.14 5.37
N ARG A 61 6.56 -6.37 5.26
CA ARG A 61 7.87 -6.75 5.80
C ARG A 61 8.19 -5.98 7.07
N SER A 62 8.06 -4.66 7.03
CA SER A 62 8.43 -3.81 8.14
C SER A 62 7.73 -2.46 8.07
N THR A 63 7.62 -1.83 9.24
CA THR A 63 7.31 -0.42 9.39
C THR A 63 8.31 0.17 10.35
N GLU A 64 9.13 1.10 9.88
CA GLU A 64 10.04 1.89 10.70
C GLU A 64 9.39 3.24 11.03
N GLN A 65 9.62 3.73 12.25
CA GLN A 65 9.13 5.02 12.73
C GLN A 65 10.33 5.91 13.06
N GLU A 66 10.28 7.16 12.61
CA GLU A 66 11.33 8.15 12.82
C GLU A 66 10.75 9.49 13.27
N GLU A 67 11.37 10.10 14.28
CA GLU A 67 11.11 11.48 14.69
C GLU A 67 12.16 12.39 14.06
N LEU A 68 11.81 13.03 12.95
CA LEU A 68 12.74 13.92 12.24
C LEU A 68 13.02 15.21 13.03
N VAL A 69 11.99 15.74 13.71
CA VAL A 69 12.06 16.97 14.49
C VAL A 69 11.22 16.79 15.74
N TYR A 70 11.80 17.11 16.90
CA TYR A 70 11.13 16.99 18.19
C TYR A 70 9.76 17.68 18.19
N GLY A 71 8.72 16.93 18.56
CA GLY A 71 7.34 17.43 18.68
C GLY A 71 6.59 17.59 17.35
N ARG A 72 7.16 17.14 16.22
CA ARG A 72 6.41 16.99 14.95
C ARG A 72 5.87 15.58 14.79
N SER A 73 4.91 15.42 13.88
CA SER A 73 4.38 14.10 13.51
C SER A 73 5.51 13.17 13.08
N TYR A 74 5.49 11.93 13.57
CA TYR A 74 6.42 10.90 13.14
C TYR A 74 6.32 10.66 11.63
N GLN A 75 7.46 10.36 11.02
CA GLN A 75 7.54 9.78 9.71
C GLN A 75 7.53 8.26 9.85
N TYR A 76 6.76 7.59 9.00
CA TYR A 76 6.73 6.15 8.91
C TYR A 76 7.23 5.72 7.55
N THR A 77 8.13 4.74 7.54
CA THR A 77 8.56 4.04 6.33
C THR A 77 7.99 2.64 6.40
N THR A 78 7.09 2.29 5.48
CA THR A 78 6.53 0.94 5.40
C THR A 78 7.04 0.23 4.16
N THR A 79 7.55 -0.98 4.35
CA THR A 79 8.10 -1.82 3.28
C THR A 79 7.19 -3.02 3.03
N TRP A 80 6.78 -3.19 1.78
CA TRP A 80 5.95 -4.28 1.29
C TRP A 80 6.69 -5.08 0.22
N VAL A 81 6.62 -6.40 0.27
CA VAL A 81 7.36 -7.28 -0.65
C VAL A 81 6.42 -7.81 -1.72
N GLU A 82 6.84 -7.69 -2.97
CA GLU A 82 6.15 -8.22 -4.14
C GLU A 82 6.34 -9.74 -4.21
N VAL A 83 5.23 -10.49 -4.29
CA VAL A 83 5.23 -11.95 -4.44
C VAL A 83 4.59 -12.33 -5.76
N VAL A 84 5.36 -12.95 -6.66
CA VAL A 84 4.90 -13.42 -7.97
C VAL A 84 5.32 -14.87 -8.13
N ASP A 85 4.35 -15.75 -8.43
CA ASP A 85 4.56 -17.19 -8.63
C ASP A 85 5.37 -17.86 -7.50
N GLY A 86 5.15 -17.43 -6.26
CA GLY A 86 5.83 -17.94 -5.06
C GLY A 86 7.23 -17.40 -4.81
N ALA A 87 7.72 -16.47 -5.65
CA ALA A 87 9.02 -15.82 -5.50
C ALA A 87 8.88 -14.36 -5.05
N LEU A 88 9.85 -13.88 -4.26
CA LEU A 88 9.98 -12.47 -3.92
C LEU A 88 10.66 -11.73 -5.08
N THR A 89 9.97 -10.80 -5.73
CA THR A 89 10.45 -10.18 -6.99
C THR A 89 10.87 -8.71 -6.85
N GLY A 90 10.45 -8.07 -5.77
CA GLY A 90 10.82 -6.69 -5.46
C GLY A 90 10.21 -6.22 -4.13
N ASP A 91 10.44 -4.96 -3.78
CA ASP A 91 9.74 -4.30 -2.69
C ASP A 91 9.26 -2.91 -3.06
N TYR A 92 8.19 -2.50 -2.38
CA TYR A 92 7.66 -1.15 -2.37
C TYR A 92 7.96 -0.54 -1.00
N GLN A 93 8.56 0.64 -1.01
CA GLN A 93 8.78 1.43 0.19
C GLN A 93 7.95 2.71 0.10
N MET A 94 7.00 2.86 1.02
CA MET A 94 6.15 4.03 1.15
C MET A 94 6.55 4.81 2.41
N VAL A 95 6.83 6.10 2.23
CA VAL A 95 7.11 7.03 3.32
C VAL A 95 5.89 7.92 3.54
N THR A 96 5.41 7.97 4.76
CA THR A 96 4.24 8.78 5.14
C THR A 96 4.52 9.64 6.37
N GLN A 97 4.02 10.87 6.37
CA GLN A 97 4.07 11.75 7.53
C GLN A 97 2.75 12.54 7.65
N GLY A 98 2.16 12.55 8.85
CA GLY A 98 0.93 13.32 9.11
C GLY A 98 -0.23 12.98 8.17
N GLY A 99 -0.34 11.72 7.72
CA GLY A 99 -1.39 11.26 6.81
C GLY A 99 -1.14 11.56 5.33
N ARG A 100 0.01 12.12 4.96
CA ARG A 100 0.44 12.30 3.56
C ARG A 100 1.48 11.26 3.19
N VAL A 101 1.48 10.87 1.92
CA VAL A 101 2.57 10.13 1.31
C VAL A 101 3.62 11.13 0.83
N ASP A 102 4.81 11.05 1.41
CA ASP A 102 5.96 11.90 1.05
C ASP A 102 6.81 11.26 -0.04
N ALA A 103 6.90 9.93 -0.07
CA ALA A 103 7.60 9.20 -1.12
C ALA A 103 7.03 7.79 -1.33
N MET A 104 7.09 7.32 -2.57
CA MET A 104 6.88 5.92 -2.91
C MET A 104 7.99 5.46 -3.85
N SER A 105 8.56 4.29 -3.59
CA SER A 105 9.54 3.68 -4.49
C SER A 105 9.34 2.19 -4.63
N TYR A 106 9.75 1.65 -5.78
CA TYR A 106 9.80 0.21 -6.05
C TYR A 106 11.23 -0.20 -6.40
N THR A 107 11.72 -1.28 -5.81
CA THR A 107 13.01 -1.89 -6.13
C THR A 107 12.80 -3.28 -6.71
N ASN A 108 13.23 -3.49 -7.96
CA ASN A 108 13.18 -4.82 -8.58
C ASN A 108 14.41 -5.66 -8.19
N TYR A 109 14.22 -6.82 -7.58
CA TYR A 109 15.33 -7.64 -7.07
C TYR A 109 16.19 -8.26 -8.15
N LYS A 110 15.62 -8.61 -9.30
CA LYS A 110 16.38 -9.21 -10.41
C LYS A 110 17.34 -8.22 -11.05
N SER A 111 16.92 -6.97 -11.21
CA SER A 111 17.68 -5.94 -11.94
C SER A 111 18.34 -4.89 -11.05
N ALA A 112 18.04 -4.90 -9.75
CA ALA A 112 18.41 -3.85 -8.79
C ALA A 112 17.94 -2.44 -9.16
N LYS A 113 17.06 -2.30 -10.18
CA LYS A 113 16.53 -1.00 -10.60
C LYS A 113 15.53 -0.48 -9.57
N LYS A 114 15.71 0.78 -9.21
CA LYS A 114 14.79 1.54 -8.34
C LYS A 114 13.98 2.53 -9.17
N TYR A 115 12.69 2.61 -8.87
CA TYR A 115 11.74 3.52 -9.49
C TYR A 115 11.10 4.37 -8.40
N SER A 116 10.89 5.66 -8.67
CA SER A 116 10.25 6.59 -7.74
C SER A 116 8.92 7.07 -8.31
N PHE A 117 7.95 7.26 -7.43
CA PHE A 117 6.59 7.65 -7.76
C PHE A 117 6.08 8.72 -6.80
N GLU A 118 5.18 9.56 -7.29
CA GLU A 118 4.42 10.50 -6.47
C GLU A 118 2.98 10.06 -6.33
N ASN A 119 2.38 10.32 -5.17
CA ASN A 119 0.95 10.16 -4.98
C ASN A 119 0.22 11.31 -5.68
N ASP A 120 -0.62 10.98 -6.65
CA ASP A 120 -1.44 11.93 -7.39
C ASP A 120 -2.76 12.18 -6.65
N TYR A 121 -2.75 13.19 -5.77
CA TYR A 121 -3.92 13.61 -5.00
C TYR A 121 -5.05 14.21 -5.85
N SER A 122 -4.84 14.43 -7.16
CA SER A 122 -5.89 14.91 -8.06
C SER A 122 -6.78 13.78 -8.62
N VAL A 123 -6.34 12.53 -8.49
CA VAL A 123 -7.09 11.35 -8.95
C VAL A 123 -8.08 10.92 -7.87
N ASP A 124 -9.37 10.87 -8.21
CA ASP A 124 -10.39 10.32 -7.31
C ASP A 124 -10.11 8.83 -7.07
N SER A 125 -10.18 8.43 -5.81
CA SER A 125 -9.95 7.06 -5.40
C SER A 125 -10.93 6.65 -4.31
N LYS A 126 -11.56 5.49 -4.53
CA LYS A 126 -12.49 4.88 -3.57
C LYS A 126 -12.16 3.41 -3.41
N PRO A 127 -12.40 2.79 -2.25
CA PRO A 127 -12.20 1.35 -2.07
C PRO A 127 -12.91 0.51 -3.13
N GLU A 128 -14.11 0.90 -3.58
CA GLU A 128 -14.94 0.13 -4.49
C GLU A 128 -14.48 0.25 -5.95
N THR A 129 -14.14 1.46 -6.38
CA THR A 129 -13.86 1.77 -7.79
C THR A 129 -12.38 1.90 -8.10
N GLY A 130 -11.57 2.19 -7.09
CA GLY A 130 -10.14 2.41 -7.22
C GLY A 130 -9.75 3.76 -7.79
N CYS A 131 -8.50 3.88 -8.23
CA CYS A 131 -7.98 5.05 -8.95
C CYS A 131 -8.66 5.23 -10.31
N GLN A 132 -9.31 6.37 -10.51
CA GLN A 132 -9.96 6.75 -11.77
C GLN A 132 -8.96 7.49 -12.68
N TRP A 133 -8.15 6.73 -13.42
CA TRP A 133 -7.16 7.25 -14.37
C TRP A 133 -7.78 7.85 -15.63
#